data_AF-A0A1V5KX15-F1
#
_entry.id   AF-A0A1V5KX15-F1
#
_cell.length_a   1.000
_cell.length_b   1.000
_cell.length_c   1.000
_cell.angle_alpha   90.00
_cell.angle_beta   90.00
_cell.angle_gamma   90.00
#
_symmetry.space_group_name_H-M   'P 1'
#
loop_
_entity.id
_entity.type
_entity.pdbx_description
1 polymer ?
#
loop_
_entity_poly.entity_id
_entity_poly.type
_entity_poly.pdbx_seq_one_letter_code
_entity_poly.pdbx_strand_id
1 'polypeptide(L)'
;MVKQLVILSGPSCAGKTPLLKAVRRLRPDLAMAMPVLYTSRPPRPGEQEGVDYYYRSKEEICALPATRYLVGQVRVIWQAVDLQQIAALFEKESLIVLEIYPTLGRLFLDHPAVQQASAAFRLRTVFLCPVLEEEIQAVQGHMGYESPQQATSAIMLPKLIRRSQQQGKVLSSAEVNDLQTRANRAYDEIQMAKNYQEILVNHDGEDSPHWGYSPPLGEAGRTVARFIKILEGDD
;
A
#
# COMPACT_ATOMS: atom_id res chain seq x y z
N MET A 1 -5.98 -24.18 10.75
CA MET A 1 -6.24 -23.29 9.60
C MET A 1 -4.99 -23.19 8.76
N VAL A 2 -5.12 -23.18 7.43
CA VAL A 2 -3.98 -22.93 6.53
C VAL A 2 -3.52 -21.49 6.75
N LYS A 3 -2.21 -21.28 6.97
CA LYS A 3 -1.65 -19.93 7.12
C LYS A 3 -1.75 -19.18 5.78
N GLN A 4 -2.07 -17.90 5.82
CA GLN A 4 -2.22 -17.05 4.64
C GLN A 4 -1.45 -15.73 4.82
N LEU A 5 -0.62 -15.39 3.83
CA LEU A 5 0.01 -14.09 3.68
C LEU A 5 -0.64 -13.35 2.53
N VAL A 6 -1.20 -12.18 2.79
CA VAL A 6 -1.74 -11.28 1.76
C VAL A 6 -0.85 -10.07 1.63
N ILE A 7 -0.25 -9.89 0.47
CA ILE A 7 0.48 -8.67 0.12
C ILE A 7 -0.51 -7.66 -0.43
N LEU A 8 -0.66 -6.50 0.20
CA LEU A 8 -1.46 -5.39 -0.30
C LEU A 8 -0.54 -4.25 -0.74
N SER A 9 -0.55 -3.94 -2.03
CA SER A 9 0.24 -2.86 -2.61
C SER A 9 -0.59 -1.95 -3.50
N GLY A 10 -0.01 -0.84 -3.94
CA GLY A 10 -0.67 0.16 -4.77
C GLY A 10 0.00 1.52 -4.58
N PRO A 11 -0.20 2.47 -5.50
CA PRO A 11 0.40 3.79 -5.41
C PRO A 11 -0.12 4.57 -4.20
N SER A 12 0.52 5.71 -3.95
CA SER A 12 0.04 6.61 -2.90
C SER A 12 -1.37 7.13 -3.21
N CYS A 13 -2.22 7.28 -2.19
CA CYS A 13 -3.63 7.65 -2.32
C CYS A 13 -4.54 6.60 -2.97
N ALA A 14 -4.09 5.35 -3.17
CA ALA A 14 -4.97 4.29 -3.69
C ALA A 14 -6.07 3.83 -2.72
N GLY A 15 -5.95 4.12 -1.41
CA GLY A 15 -6.95 3.72 -0.41
C GLY A 15 -6.53 2.54 0.50
N LYS A 16 -5.23 2.17 0.53
CA LYS A 16 -4.74 0.98 1.26
C LYS A 16 -5.02 1.02 2.76
N THR A 17 -4.55 2.05 3.45
CA THR A 17 -4.77 2.21 4.90
C THR A 17 -6.25 2.29 5.28
N PRO A 18 -7.11 3.11 4.63
CA PRO A 18 -8.54 3.12 4.97
C PRO A 18 -9.25 1.81 4.62
N LEU A 19 -8.84 1.09 3.58
CA LEU A 19 -9.32 -0.28 3.29
C LEU A 19 -9.07 -1.21 4.48
N LEU A 20 -7.83 -1.29 4.99
CA LEU A 20 -7.49 -2.14 6.13
C LEU A 20 -8.22 -1.74 7.41
N LYS A 21 -8.38 -0.43 7.66
CA LYS A 21 -9.18 0.08 8.79
C LYS A 21 -10.65 -0.33 8.68
N ALA A 22 -11.25 -0.20 7.49
CA ALA A 22 -12.63 -0.57 7.26
C ALA A 22 -12.85 -2.08 7.43
N VAL A 23 -11.94 -2.91 6.92
CA VAL A 23 -12.03 -4.36 7.04
C VAL A 23 -11.89 -4.79 8.50
N ARG A 24 -10.91 -4.27 9.26
CA ARG A 24 -10.77 -4.57 10.70
C ARG A 24 -12.03 -4.19 11.50
N ARG A 25 -12.68 -3.09 11.15
CA ARG A 25 -13.92 -2.63 11.80
C ARG A 25 -15.12 -3.54 11.47
N LEU A 26 -15.26 -3.93 10.20
CA LEU A 26 -16.43 -4.69 9.74
C LEU A 26 -16.30 -6.21 9.99
N ARG A 27 -15.08 -6.72 10.00
CA ARG A 27 -14.74 -8.14 10.12
C ARG A 27 -13.63 -8.38 11.15
N PRO A 28 -13.87 -8.04 12.43
CA PRO A 28 -12.91 -8.31 13.50
C PRO A 28 -12.66 -9.82 13.69
N ASP A 29 -13.59 -10.66 13.27
CA ASP A 29 -13.51 -12.12 13.28
C ASP A 29 -12.40 -12.69 12.38
N LEU A 30 -11.95 -11.95 11.36
CA LEU A 30 -10.85 -12.38 10.49
C LEU A 30 -9.48 -12.40 11.20
N ALA A 31 -9.37 -11.79 12.39
CA ALA A 31 -8.15 -11.78 13.22
C ALA A 31 -6.85 -11.45 12.43
N MET A 32 -6.92 -10.45 11.54
CA MET A 32 -5.77 -10.12 10.68
C MET A 32 -4.62 -9.48 11.47
N ALA A 33 -3.45 -10.10 11.42
CA ALA A 33 -2.20 -9.51 11.86
C ALA A 33 -1.60 -8.61 10.77
N MET A 34 -0.97 -7.50 11.19
CA MET A 34 -0.20 -6.63 10.29
C MET A 34 1.19 -6.39 10.89
N PRO A 35 2.27 -6.75 10.20
CA PRO A 35 3.62 -6.41 10.64
C PRO A 35 3.85 -4.89 10.57
N VAL A 36 4.69 -4.39 11.46
CA VAL A 36 5.06 -2.97 11.54
C VAL A 36 6.39 -2.79 10.83
N LEU A 37 6.39 -2.02 9.74
CA LEU A 37 7.58 -1.83 8.91
C LEU A 37 8.49 -0.72 9.45
N TYR A 38 9.72 -0.67 8.94
CA TYR A 38 10.66 0.41 9.21
C TYR A 38 10.60 1.47 8.12
N THR A 39 10.79 2.74 8.46
CA THR A 39 10.86 3.81 7.46
C THR A 39 11.80 4.95 7.84
N SER A 40 12.47 5.53 6.82
CA SER A 40 13.40 6.66 6.98
C SER A 40 12.78 8.05 6.88
N ARG A 41 11.46 8.14 6.67
CA ARG A 41 10.74 9.41 6.74
C ARG A 41 10.37 9.72 8.19
N PRO A 42 10.18 10.99 8.55
CA PRO A 42 9.58 11.32 9.84
C PRO A 42 8.12 10.81 9.94
N PRO A 43 7.62 10.57 11.17
CA PRO A 43 6.21 10.31 11.41
C PRO A 43 5.34 11.46 10.90
N ARG A 44 4.16 11.13 10.35
CA ARG A 44 3.13 12.13 10.03
C ARG A 44 2.34 12.47 11.29
N PRO A 45 1.63 13.63 11.32
CA PRO A 45 0.71 13.94 12.40
C PRO A 45 -0.26 12.79 12.68
N GLY A 46 -0.27 12.32 13.94
CA GLY A 46 -1.12 11.22 14.40
C GLY A 46 -0.55 9.80 14.23
N GLU A 47 0.55 9.62 13.50
CA GLU A 47 1.24 8.32 13.45
C GLU A 47 2.06 8.06 14.72
N GLN A 48 2.18 6.80 15.12
CA GLN A 48 2.81 6.36 16.36
C GLN A 48 3.95 5.34 16.08
N GLU A 49 5.09 5.54 16.74
CA GLU A 49 6.25 4.63 16.71
C GLU A 49 5.82 3.23 17.18
N GLY A 50 6.20 2.20 16.41
CA GLY A 50 5.88 0.81 16.72
C GLY A 50 4.43 0.41 16.44
N VAL A 51 3.60 1.33 15.93
CA VAL A 51 2.22 1.06 15.48
C VAL A 51 2.11 1.23 13.97
N ASP A 52 2.46 2.42 13.46
CA ASP A 52 2.41 2.71 12.03
C ASP A 52 3.71 2.30 11.34
N TYR A 53 4.85 2.72 11.91
CA TYR A 53 6.19 2.34 11.50
C TYR A 53 7.15 2.37 12.70
N TYR A 54 8.28 1.69 12.57
CA TYR A 54 9.50 2.01 13.31
C TYR A 54 10.28 3.10 12.55
N TYR A 55 10.43 4.27 13.14
CA TYR A 55 11.07 5.42 12.49
C TYR A 55 12.57 5.41 12.78
N ARG A 56 13.38 5.16 11.75
CA ARG A 56 14.85 5.03 11.85
C ARG A 56 15.52 5.86 10.77
N SER A 57 16.75 6.30 10.97
CA SER A 57 17.51 6.99 9.93
C SER A 57 17.78 6.06 8.74
N LYS A 58 18.16 6.63 7.60
CA LYS A 58 18.59 5.83 6.44
C LYS A 58 19.75 4.91 6.84
N GLU A 59 20.73 5.45 7.57
CA GLU A 59 21.94 4.75 7.98
C GLU A 59 21.59 3.57 8.91
N GLU A 60 20.69 3.80 9.86
CA GLU A 60 20.18 2.74 10.74
C GLU A 60 19.48 1.63 9.97
N ILE A 61 18.63 1.98 8.99
CA ILE A 61 17.93 1.01 8.14
C ILE A 61 18.92 0.23 7.27
N CYS A 62 19.88 0.89 6.65
CA CYS A 62 20.88 0.24 5.80
C CYS A 62 21.86 -0.65 6.60
N ALA A 63 22.01 -0.41 7.90
CA ALA A 63 22.82 -1.24 8.79
C ALA A 63 22.10 -2.49 9.32
N LEU A 64 20.80 -2.65 9.05
CA LEU A 64 20.03 -3.81 9.50
C LEU A 64 20.57 -5.11 8.86
N PRO A 65 20.70 -6.21 9.63
CA PRO A 65 21.27 -7.45 9.12
C PRO A 65 20.33 -8.11 8.10
N ALA A 66 20.85 -8.35 6.90
CA ALA A 66 20.12 -8.98 5.79
C ALA A 66 19.59 -10.40 6.11
N THR A 67 20.13 -11.06 7.14
CA THR A 67 19.64 -12.35 7.62
C THR A 67 18.28 -12.26 8.32
N ARG A 68 17.85 -11.06 8.74
CA ARG A 68 16.58 -10.80 9.41
C ARG A 68 15.71 -9.78 8.68
N TYR A 69 16.31 -8.78 8.07
CA TYR A 69 15.60 -7.66 7.47
C TYR A 69 15.76 -7.65 5.96
N LEU A 70 14.63 -7.50 5.26
CA LEU A 70 14.64 -7.07 3.87
C LEU A 70 14.67 -5.54 3.84
N VAL A 71 15.74 -4.96 3.32
CA VAL A 71 15.89 -3.51 3.16
C VAL A 71 15.69 -3.14 1.69
N GLY A 72 14.96 -2.05 1.43
CA GLY A 72 14.81 -1.54 0.07
C GLY A 72 14.48 -0.05 0.02
N GLN A 73 14.87 0.57 -1.08
CA GLN A 73 14.55 1.97 -1.36
C GLN A 73 13.18 2.09 -2.03
N VAL A 74 12.33 2.95 -1.48
CA VAL A 74 11.04 3.31 -2.03
C VAL A 74 11.10 4.80 -2.37
N ARG A 75 11.32 5.13 -3.63
CA ARG A 75 11.53 6.51 -4.07
C ARG A 75 12.74 7.14 -3.39
N VAL A 76 12.53 8.13 -2.52
CA VAL A 76 13.59 8.81 -1.76
C VAL A 76 13.71 8.30 -0.32
N ILE A 77 12.79 7.42 0.12
CA ILE A 77 12.78 6.87 1.48
C ILE A 77 13.35 5.46 1.50
N TRP A 78 13.97 5.08 2.60
CA TRP A 78 14.38 3.72 2.89
C TRP A 78 13.35 3.05 3.77
N GLN A 79 13.09 1.77 3.50
CA GLN A 79 12.18 0.96 4.30
C GLN A 79 12.78 -0.42 4.55
N ALA A 80 12.32 -1.06 5.61
CA ALA A 80 12.66 -2.45 5.86
C ALA A 80 11.47 -3.26 6.38
N VAL A 81 11.50 -4.55 6.06
CA VAL A 81 10.57 -5.58 6.56
C VAL A 81 11.33 -6.50 7.48
N ASP A 82 10.85 -6.69 8.71
CA ASP A 82 11.39 -7.67 9.65
C ASP A 82 10.80 -9.05 9.34
N LEU A 83 11.60 -9.93 8.74
CA LEU A 83 11.16 -11.28 8.35
C LEU A 83 10.88 -12.16 9.57
N GLN A 84 11.59 -11.93 10.69
CA GLN A 84 11.33 -12.64 11.94
C GLN A 84 10.01 -12.20 12.58
N GLN A 85 9.63 -10.92 12.45
CA GLN A 85 8.32 -10.45 12.90
C GLN A 85 7.18 -11.20 12.18
N ILE A 86 7.29 -11.38 10.86
CA ILE A 86 6.28 -12.12 10.08
C ILE A 86 6.20 -13.58 10.56
N ALA A 87 7.35 -14.23 10.75
CA ALA A 87 7.39 -15.59 11.27
C ALA A 87 6.72 -15.71 12.66
N ALA A 88 7.02 -14.79 13.57
CA ALA A 88 6.44 -14.75 14.92
C ALA A 88 4.93 -14.44 14.91
N LEU A 89 4.45 -13.58 14.01
CA LEU A 89 3.02 -13.33 13.84
C LEU A 89 2.29 -14.61 13.39
N PHE A 90 2.91 -15.40 12.51
CA PHE A 90 2.35 -16.67 12.07
C PHE A 90 2.28 -17.75 13.15
N GLU A 91 2.93 -17.58 14.31
CA GLU A 91 2.76 -18.47 15.46
C GLU A 91 1.43 -18.22 16.18
N LYS A 92 0.86 -17.03 16.02
CA LYS A 92 -0.34 -16.57 16.75
C LYS A 92 -1.56 -16.46 15.85
N GLU A 93 -1.36 -15.98 14.62
CA GLU A 93 -2.42 -15.67 13.68
C GLU A 93 -2.28 -16.52 12.40
N SER A 94 -3.41 -16.93 11.83
CA SER A 94 -3.44 -17.63 10.54
C SER A 94 -3.47 -16.68 9.35
N LEU A 95 -3.84 -15.42 9.54
CA LEU A 95 -3.96 -14.42 8.47
C LEU A 95 -3.05 -13.22 8.75
N ILE A 96 -2.09 -12.98 7.86
CA ILE A 96 -1.25 -11.80 7.88
C ILE A 96 -1.53 -10.96 6.63
N VAL A 97 -1.74 -9.66 6.80
CA VAL A 97 -1.82 -8.69 5.70
C VAL A 97 -0.61 -7.76 5.78
N LEU A 98 0.24 -7.80 4.77
CA LEU A 98 1.43 -6.95 4.63
C LEU A 98 1.12 -5.79 3.67
N GLU A 99 0.82 -4.61 4.23
CA GLU A 99 0.72 -3.38 3.45
C GLU A 99 2.13 -2.90 3.08
N ILE A 100 2.45 -2.91 1.78
CA ILE A 100 3.81 -2.61 1.32
C ILE A 100 3.81 -1.85 -0.01
N TYR A 101 4.82 -1.01 -0.22
CA TYR A 101 4.98 -0.33 -1.50
C TYR A 101 5.30 -1.34 -2.62
N PRO A 102 4.79 -1.15 -3.85
CA PRO A 102 4.98 -2.11 -4.93
C PRO A 102 6.44 -2.52 -5.20
N THR A 103 7.38 -1.56 -5.11
CA THR A 103 8.81 -1.80 -5.32
C THR A 103 9.42 -2.68 -4.24
N LEU A 104 9.08 -2.44 -2.97
CA LEU A 104 9.55 -3.28 -1.85
C LEU A 104 8.82 -4.62 -1.80
N GLY A 105 7.54 -4.65 -2.17
CA GLY A 105 6.75 -5.88 -2.33
C GLY A 105 7.39 -6.83 -3.34
N ARG A 106 7.91 -6.30 -4.46
CA ARG A 106 8.65 -7.11 -5.42
C ARG A 106 9.92 -7.72 -4.81
N LEU A 107 10.73 -6.91 -4.12
CA LEU A 107 11.91 -7.40 -3.43
C LEU A 107 11.58 -8.46 -2.36
N PHE A 108 10.43 -8.30 -1.69
CA PHE A 108 9.95 -9.25 -0.69
C PHE A 108 9.58 -10.59 -1.33
N LEU A 109 8.83 -10.56 -2.44
CA LEU A 109 8.45 -11.77 -3.17
C LEU A 109 9.68 -12.50 -3.74
N ASP A 110 10.70 -11.77 -4.20
CA ASP A 110 11.92 -12.35 -4.76
C ASP A 110 12.93 -12.80 -3.66
N HIS A 111 12.67 -12.54 -2.38
CA HIS A 111 13.60 -12.84 -1.30
C HIS A 111 13.73 -14.36 -1.05
N PRO A 112 14.96 -14.94 -0.95
CA PRO A 112 15.15 -16.37 -0.81
C PRO A 112 14.42 -17.00 0.39
N ALA A 113 14.41 -16.32 1.54
CA ALA A 113 13.69 -16.82 2.72
C ALA A 113 12.16 -16.85 2.52
N VAL A 114 11.61 -15.92 1.73
CA VAL A 114 10.17 -15.88 1.41
C VAL A 114 9.84 -17.00 0.41
N GLN A 115 10.68 -17.17 -0.61
CA GLN A 115 10.56 -18.28 -1.58
C GLN A 115 10.62 -19.64 -0.89
N GLN A 116 11.57 -19.84 0.02
CA GLN A 116 11.71 -21.09 0.80
C GLN A 116 10.51 -21.33 1.71
N ALA A 117 9.94 -20.28 2.32
CA ALA A 117 8.80 -20.39 3.22
C ALA A 117 7.45 -20.46 2.51
N SER A 118 7.38 -20.17 1.19
CA SER A 118 6.14 -20.07 0.42
C SER A 118 5.30 -21.36 0.40
N ALA A 119 5.91 -22.53 0.62
CA ALA A 119 5.20 -23.80 0.76
C ALA A 119 4.42 -23.92 2.09
N ALA A 120 4.74 -23.11 3.09
CA ALA A 120 4.16 -23.19 4.44
C ALA A 120 2.91 -22.31 4.62
N PHE A 121 2.57 -21.46 3.65
CA PHE A 121 1.40 -20.59 3.69
C PHE A 121 0.86 -20.30 2.29
N ARG A 122 -0.45 -20.05 2.18
CA ARG A 122 -1.06 -19.53 0.96
C ARG A 122 -0.63 -18.07 0.79
N LEU A 123 0.09 -17.77 -0.29
CA LEU A 123 0.45 -16.41 -0.65
C LEU A 123 -0.59 -15.84 -1.63
N ARG A 124 -1.20 -14.70 -1.30
CA ARG A 124 -2.02 -13.90 -2.22
C ARG A 124 -1.41 -12.51 -2.42
N THR A 125 -1.38 -12.01 -3.65
CA THR A 125 -0.91 -10.65 -3.97
C THR A 125 -2.05 -9.80 -4.53
N VAL A 126 -2.33 -8.67 -3.87
CA VAL A 126 -3.41 -7.74 -4.21
C VAL A 126 -2.85 -6.37 -4.51
N PHE A 127 -3.19 -5.83 -5.68
CA PHE A 127 -2.87 -4.46 -6.07
C PHE A 127 -4.12 -3.59 -6.05
N LEU A 128 -4.06 -2.49 -5.30
CA LEU A 128 -5.11 -1.48 -5.25
C LEU A 128 -4.83 -0.39 -6.30
N CYS A 129 -5.61 -0.38 -7.37
CA CYS A 129 -5.42 0.47 -8.54
C CYS A 129 -6.34 1.70 -8.49
N PRO A 130 -5.81 2.93 -8.43
CA PRO A 130 -6.64 4.14 -8.31
C PRO A 130 -7.24 4.64 -9.64
N VAL A 131 -6.73 4.15 -10.77
CA VAL A 131 -7.14 4.51 -12.14
C VAL A 131 -6.66 3.43 -13.10
N LEU A 132 -7.47 3.08 -14.08
CA LEU A 132 -7.19 2.07 -15.10
C LEU A 132 -6.37 2.61 -16.27
N GLU A 133 -5.72 1.71 -17.01
CA GLU A 133 -4.92 2.07 -18.19
C GLU A 133 -5.79 2.73 -19.27
N GLU A 134 -7.00 2.21 -19.50
CA GLU A 134 -7.94 2.76 -20.49
C GLU A 134 -8.39 4.17 -20.09
N GLU A 135 -8.54 4.44 -18.79
CA GLU A 135 -8.89 5.77 -18.26
C GLU A 135 -7.72 6.74 -18.38
N ILE A 136 -6.49 6.29 -18.11
CA ILE A 136 -5.27 7.08 -18.32
C ILE A 136 -5.17 7.49 -19.79
N GLN A 137 -5.36 6.54 -20.71
CA GLN A 137 -5.31 6.79 -22.16
C GLN A 137 -6.42 7.74 -22.61
N ALA A 138 -7.64 7.57 -22.10
CA ALA A 138 -8.75 8.47 -22.38
C ALA A 138 -8.45 9.90 -21.91
N VAL A 139 -7.99 10.07 -20.66
CA VAL A 139 -7.62 11.39 -20.12
C VAL A 139 -6.46 12.00 -20.90
N GLN A 140 -5.45 11.19 -21.25
CA GLN A 140 -4.32 11.64 -22.07
C GLN A 140 -4.80 12.20 -23.41
N GLY A 141 -5.61 11.43 -24.15
CA GLY A 141 -6.10 11.83 -25.47
C GLY A 141 -7.04 13.04 -25.42
N HIS A 142 -7.99 13.06 -24.48
CA HIS A 142 -8.98 14.13 -24.38
C HIS A 142 -8.42 15.45 -23.84
N MET A 143 -7.42 15.40 -22.97
CA MET A 143 -6.84 16.61 -22.36
C MET A 143 -5.54 17.06 -23.02
N GLY A 144 -5.05 16.32 -24.02
CA GLY A 144 -3.85 16.68 -24.79
C GLY A 144 -2.54 16.56 -23.99
N TYR A 145 -2.47 15.61 -23.05
CA TYR A 145 -1.21 15.35 -22.33
C TYR A 145 -0.20 14.63 -23.23
N GLU A 146 1.08 14.99 -23.09
CA GLU A 146 2.19 14.49 -23.92
C GLU A 146 2.51 13.01 -23.64
N SER A 147 2.14 12.50 -22.47
CA SER A 147 2.45 11.14 -22.02
C SER A 147 1.42 10.60 -21.02
N PRO A 148 1.31 9.27 -20.87
CA PRO A 148 0.44 8.67 -19.85
C PRO A 148 0.93 8.98 -18.43
N GLN A 149 2.24 9.21 -18.24
CA GLN A 149 2.81 9.70 -16.98
C GLN A 149 2.25 11.06 -16.60
N GLN A 150 2.17 12.00 -17.55
CA GLN A 150 1.62 13.33 -17.31
C GLN A 150 0.13 13.26 -17.00
N ALA A 151 -0.63 12.48 -17.77
CA ALA A 151 -2.06 12.26 -17.53
C ALA A 151 -2.31 11.65 -16.14
N THR A 152 -1.56 10.62 -15.77
CA THR A 152 -1.65 9.97 -14.46
C THR A 152 -1.28 10.94 -13.33
N SER A 153 -0.23 11.74 -13.50
CA SER A 153 0.16 12.76 -12.53
C SER A 153 -0.96 13.78 -12.31
N ALA A 154 -1.63 14.23 -13.39
CA ALA A 154 -2.76 15.14 -13.30
C ALA A 154 -3.98 14.54 -12.58
N ILE A 155 -4.23 13.23 -12.72
CA ILE A 155 -5.30 12.52 -12.00
C ILE A 155 -4.96 12.37 -10.50
N MET A 156 -3.70 12.05 -10.20
CA MET A 156 -3.27 11.69 -8.85
C MET A 156 -2.95 12.90 -7.96
N LEU A 157 -2.42 13.99 -8.52
CA LEU A 157 -2.00 15.16 -7.76
C LEU A 157 -3.14 15.79 -6.93
N PRO A 158 -4.37 16.01 -7.45
CA PRO A 158 -5.48 16.53 -6.65
C PRO A 158 -5.85 15.63 -5.47
N LYS A 159 -5.80 14.30 -5.65
CA LYS A 159 -6.05 13.32 -4.57
C LYS A 159 -4.99 13.43 -3.47
N LEU A 160 -3.73 13.57 -3.87
CA LEU A 160 -2.58 13.75 -2.98
C LEU A 160 -2.68 15.05 -2.17
N ILE A 161 -3.06 16.16 -2.82
CA ILE A 161 -3.28 17.45 -2.16
C ILE A 161 -4.41 17.37 -1.12
N ARG A 162 -5.58 16.85 -1.51
CA ARG A 162 -6.73 16.71 -0.59
C ARG A 162 -6.40 15.86 0.62
N ARG A 163 -5.73 14.72 0.41
CA ARG A 163 -5.24 13.89 1.51
C ARG A 163 -4.29 14.65 2.42
N SER A 164 -3.32 15.39 1.86
CA SER A 164 -2.34 16.16 2.65
C SER A 164 -3.04 17.20 3.53
N GLN A 165 -4.02 17.91 2.98
CA GLN A 165 -4.85 18.86 3.72
C GLN A 165 -5.69 18.20 4.83
N GLN A 166 -6.31 17.04 4.55
CA GLN A 166 -7.05 16.27 5.56
C GLN A 166 -6.15 15.79 6.73
N GLN A 167 -4.86 15.60 6.49
CA GLN A 167 -3.86 15.30 7.51
C GLN A 167 -3.38 16.55 8.29
N GLY A 168 -3.97 17.72 8.03
CA GLY A 168 -3.60 18.98 8.67
C GLY A 168 -2.25 19.54 8.23
N LYS A 169 -1.70 19.04 7.11
CA LYS A 169 -0.40 19.52 6.61
C LYS A 169 -0.55 20.86 5.89
N VAL A 170 0.44 21.73 6.10
CA VAL A 170 0.61 22.97 5.34
C VAL A 170 1.22 22.64 3.98
N LEU A 171 0.64 23.17 2.90
CA LEU A 171 1.15 23.04 1.54
C LEU A 171 2.38 23.97 1.32
N SER A 172 3.44 23.71 2.07
CA SER A 172 4.75 24.35 1.86
C SER A 172 5.37 23.91 0.54
N SER A 173 6.37 24.64 0.05
CA SER A 173 7.11 24.27 -1.17
C SER A 173 7.70 22.85 -1.10
N ALA A 174 8.15 22.43 0.09
CA ALA A 174 8.68 21.09 0.30
C ALA A 174 7.58 20.01 0.21
N GLU A 175 6.40 20.24 0.79
CA GLU A 175 5.27 19.32 0.68
C GLU A 175 4.78 19.25 -0.77
N VAL A 176 4.61 20.39 -1.45
CA VAL A 176 4.19 20.41 -2.86
C VAL A 176 5.14 19.62 -3.75
N ASN A 177 6.46 19.75 -3.53
CA ASN A 177 7.46 18.97 -4.26
C ASN A 177 7.36 17.45 -3.98
N ASP A 178 7.11 17.04 -2.73
CA ASP A 178 6.85 15.62 -2.39
C ASP A 178 5.60 15.11 -3.11
N LEU A 179 4.50 15.86 -3.07
CA LEU A 179 3.24 15.48 -3.73
C LEU A 179 3.42 15.37 -5.24
N GLN A 180 4.15 16.30 -5.87
CA GLN A 180 4.46 16.25 -7.30
C GLN A 180 5.33 15.04 -7.64
N THR A 181 6.35 14.74 -6.84
CA THR A 181 7.20 13.56 -7.00
C THR A 181 6.39 12.28 -6.94
N ARG A 182 5.44 12.19 -5.99
CA ARG A 182 4.55 11.04 -5.83
C ARG A 182 3.56 10.90 -6.99
N ALA A 183 3.00 12.01 -7.46
CA ALA A 183 2.10 12.03 -8.62
C ALA A 183 2.83 11.57 -9.89
N ASN A 184 4.03 12.09 -10.14
CA ASN A 184 4.83 11.74 -11.33
C ASN A 184 5.24 10.27 -11.37
N ARG A 185 5.44 9.63 -10.21
CA ARG A 185 5.79 8.20 -10.12
C ARG A 185 4.58 7.26 -10.11
N ALA A 186 3.37 7.78 -9.98
CA ALA A 186 2.19 6.94 -9.82
C ALA A 186 1.93 6.05 -11.04
N TYR A 187 2.24 6.53 -12.26
CA TYR A 187 2.12 5.70 -13.46
C TYR A 187 3.03 4.47 -13.39
N ASP A 188 4.31 4.65 -13.07
CA ASP A 188 5.25 3.53 -12.97
C ASP A 188 4.82 2.54 -11.87
N GLU A 189 4.31 3.06 -10.74
CA GLU A 189 3.75 2.24 -9.65
C GLU A 189 2.52 1.44 -10.14
N ILE A 190 1.62 2.03 -10.94
CA ILE A 190 0.45 1.37 -11.53
C ILE A 190 0.84 0.29 -12.53
N GLN A 191 1.86 0.53 -13.37
CA GLN A 191 2.36 -0.49 -14.30
C GLN A 191 2.89 -1.75 -13.60
N MET A 192 3.18 -1.68 -12.28
CA MET A 192 3.55 -2.86 -11.50
C MET A 192 2.38 -3.79 -11.19
N ALA A 193 1.12 -3.34 -11.36
CA ALA A 193 -0.09 -4.12 -11.09
C ALA A 193 -0.11 -5.47 -11.83
N LYS A 194 0.49 -5.55 -13.03
CA LYS A 194 0.63 -6.80 -13.80
C LYS A 194 1.40 -7.93 -13.10
N ASN A 195 2.11 -7.62 -12.02
CA ASN A 195 2.84 -8.61 -11.21
C ASN A 195 2.02 -9.12 -10.01
N TYR A 196 0.75 -8.71 -9.88
CA TYR A 196 -0.14 -9.11 -8.80
C TYR A 196 -1.23 -10.05 -9.33
N GLN A 197 -1.68 -10.96 -8.48
CA GLN A 197 -2.72 -11.93 -8.83
C GLN A 197 -4.09 -11.26 -8.91
N GLU A 198 -4.36 -10.35 -7.97
CA GLU A 198 -5.63 -9.64 -7.85
C GLU A 198 -5.43 -8.15 -8.06
N ILE A 199 -6.28 -7.52 -8.86
CA ILE A 199 -6.29 -6.07 -9.04
C ILE A 199 -7.65 -5.54 -8.60
N LEU A 200 -7.65 -4.74 -7.53
CA LEU A 200 -8.83 -4.05 -7.02
C LEU A 200 -8.82 -2.61 -7.50
N VAL A 201 -9.78 -2.24 -8.33
CA VAL A 201 -9.97 -0.84 -8.73
C VAL A 201 -10.64 -0.08 -7.59
N ASN A 202 -10.10 1.11 -7.27
CA ASN A 202 -10.62 2.00 -6.25
C ASN A 202 -10.37 3.48 -6.57
N HIS A 203 -11.28 4.07 -7.33
CA HIS A 203 -11.28 5.50 -7.67
C HIS A 203 -11.46 6.42 -6.46
N ASP A 204 -12.08 5.94 -5.38
CA ASP A 204 -12.32 6.77 -4.20
C ASP A 204 -11.00 7.25 -3.56
N GLY A 205 -9.91 6.48 -3.70
CA GLY A 205 -8.61 6.84 -3.14
C GLY A 205 -8.64 7.06 -1.63
N GLU A 206 -7.57 7.55 -1.01
CA GLU A 206 -7.55 7.80 0.45
C GLU A 206 -8.33 9.07 0.86
N ASP A 207 -8.57 9.99 -0.08
CA ASP A 207 -9.16 11.30 0.16
C ASP A 207 -10.69 11.31 0.11
N SER A 208 -11.34 10.24 -0.36
CA SER A 208 -12.80 10.20 -0.52
C SER A 208 -13.56 10.19 0.82
N PRO A 209 -14.67 10.95 0.93
CA PRO A 209 -15.54 10.90 2.10
C PRO A 209 -16.26 9.54 2.24
N HIS A 210 -16.28 8.69 1.21
CA HIS A 210 -16.97 7.39 1.26
C HIS A 210 -16.43 6.46 2.35
N TRP A 211 -15.18 6.63 2.80
CA TRP A 211 -14.62 5.90 3.93
C TRP A 211 -15.25 6.24 5.29
N GLY A 212 -15.93 7.39 5.40
CA GLY A 212 -16.58 7.86 6.62
C GLY A 212 -17.84 7.08 7.01
N TYR A 213 -18.38 6.26 6.12
CA TYR A 213 -19.60 5.48 6.34
C TYR A 213 -19.30 4.04 6.82
N SER A 214 -20.29 3.37 7.38
CA SER A 214 -20.18 1.97 7.82
C SER A 214 -21.42 1.16 7.38
N PRO A 215 -21.30 0.26 6.38
CA PRO A 215 -20.11 0.05 5.54
C PRO A 215 -19.77 1.29 4.69
N PRO A 216 -18.51 1.43 4.20
CA PRO A 216 -18.16 2.50 3.27
C PRO A 216 -19.05 2.51 2.04
N LEU A 217 -19.30 3.70 1.48
CA LEU A 217 -20.14 3.88 0.28
C LEU A 217 -19.30 3.75 -1.01
N GLY A 218 -19.97 3.88 -2.15
CA GLY A 218 -19.31 4.04 -3.45
C GLY A 218 -18.39 2.88 -3.82
N GLU A 219 -17.25 3.19 -4.41
CA GLU A 219 -16.27 2.19 -4.79
C GLU A 219 -15.46 1.70 -3.60
N ALA A 220 -15.18 2.56 -2.63
CA ALA A 220 -14.55 2.18 -1.36
C ALA A 220 -15.28 1.00 -0.71
N GLY A 221 -16.61 1.01 -0.66
CA GLY A 221 -17.44 -0.09 -0.16
C GLY A 221 -17.31 -1.37 -0.98
N ARG A 222 -17.32 -1.25 -2.31
CA ARG A 222 -17.14 -2.39 -3.23
C ARG A 222 -15.75 -3.02 -3.09
N THR A 223 -14.71 -2.20 -2.95
CA THR A 223 -13.33 -2.63 -2.72
C THR A 223 -13.21 -3.37 -1.39
N VAL A 224 -13.83 -2.86 -0.32
CA VAL A 224 -13.86 -3.54 0.99
C VAL A 224 -14.51 -4.92 0.89
N ALA A 225 -15.69 -5.00 0.26
CA ALA A 225 -16.39 -6.27 0.08
C ALA A 225 -15.57 -7.28 -0.74
N ARG A 226 -14.93 -6.84 -1.82
CA ARG A 226 -14.04 -7.70 -2.62
C ARG A 226 -12.80 -8.14 -1.85
N PHE A 227 -12.17 -7.24 -1.11
CA PHE A 227 -10.99 -7.57 -0.32
C PHE A 227 -11.32 -8.57 0.79
N ILE A 228 -12.46 -8.45 1.46
CA ILE A 228 -12.94 -9.43 2.46
C ILE A 228 -13.01 -10.84 1.85
N LYS A 229 -13.61 -11.00 0.66
CA LYS A 229 -13.67 -12.31 -0.02
C LYS A 229 -12.28 -12.89 -0.28
N ILE A 230 -11.34 -12.05 -0.70
CA ILE A 230 -9.94 -12.44 -0.91
C ILE A 230 -9.31 -12.95 0.40
N LEU A 231 -9.61 -12.29 1.53
CA LEU A 231 -9.12 -12.70 2.85
C LEU A 231 -9.74 -14.02 3.32
N GLU A 232 -11.03 -14.24 3.04
CA GLU A 232 -11.76 -15.47 3.38
C GLU A 232 -11.33 -16.67 2.56
N GLY A 233 -10.71 -16.42 1.40
CA GLY A 233 -10.25 -17.48 0.52
C GLY A 233 -11.30 -17.92 -0.51
N ASP A 234 -12.42 -17.22 -0.59
CA ASP A 234 -13.44 -17.39 -1.61
C ASP A 234 -12.87 -16.95 -2.97
N ASP A 235 -12.98 -17.84 -3.96
CA ASP A 235 -12.57 -17.60 -5.36
C ASP A 235 -13.73 -16.97 -6.15
#